data_AF-A0A125MHA8-F1
#
_entry.id   AF-A0A125MHA8-F1
#
_cell.length_a   1.000
_cell.length_b   1.000
_cell.length_c   1.000
_cell.angle_alpha   90.00
_cell.angle_beta   90.00
_cell.angle_gamma   90.00
#
_symmetry.space_group_name_H-M   'P 1'
#
loop_
_entity.id
_entity.type
_entity.pdbx_description
1 polymer ?
#
loop_
_entity_poly.entity_id
_entity_poly.type
_entity_poly.pdbx_seq_one_letter_code
_entity_poly.pdbx_strand_id
1 'polypeptide(L)'
;MKKIRMMMAAALAILASCSTTKSGESTANPLSSKVIVAYVTSWSNIVPEPQYMTHINYAFGHVNESFDGVRIDNEERLKQIVDLKKQNPELKVLLSVGGWGSGRFSEMAANDEYRRAFAKDCDRVVKEFDLDGIDIDWEYPTSSMANISASPDDTENFTLLMKDIRAAIGDQKELTLATVASAKYIDFKAILPFINFVNIMAYDMASAPKHHSALYRSANSGGITSDEAVTAHLKAGVPPSMLVMGMPFYGRGGDGYPSFQDFNKVGSTGGDYTEKWDTVAQVPYLVNKNDTLVFGFENARSLAIKCQYILDRDLLGGMYWDYSGDNEQGDLRRTVAENLLGKKHRTKVLVLTERGGQHGGFTDAGLKWLTDESRKMNFSITEINNAKPITETYLSQFNLIIQLDYPPYTWPKEAEDAFVKYIEEGKGGWIGFHHATLLGEFDGFPLWQWFSDFMGGVRFQNYIAPLADGTVLVEDKKHPVMKGVQASFVVPDDEWYTYDKSPRPNVRVLASVDEATYTPASDIKMGDHPVVWVNEGKKARNVYFQIGHSKRLYETEDFTKMFRNAINWTLGK
;
A
#
# COMPACT_ATOMS: atom_id res chain seq x y z
N MET A 1 28.63 -62.27 -52.75
CA MET A 1 30.11 -62.41 -52.79
C MET A 1 30.67 -62.32 -51.37
N LYS A 2 31.86 -62.88 -51.08
CA LYS A 2 32.47 -62.92 -49.74
C LYS A 2 33.17 -61.59 -49.36
N LYS A 3 33.49 -61.45 -48.05
CA LYS A 3 34.41 -60.48 -47.40
C LYS A 3 33.78 -59.09 -47.11
N ILE A 4 34.07 -58.38 -46.01
CA ILE A 4 34.94 -58.64 -44.82
C ILE A 4 34.42 -57.84 -43.58
N ARG A 5 34.91 -58.15 -42.36
CA ARG A 5 34.69 -57.41 -41.08
C ARG A 5 35.11 -55.92 -41.20
N MET A 6 34.72 -54.93 -40.40
CA MET A 6 34.43 -54.82 -38.95
C MET A 6 33.69 -53.45 -38.73
N MET A 7 33.19 -52.99 -37.56
CA MET A 7 33.25 -53.42 -36.16
C MET A 7 31.95 -53.00 -35.39
N MET A 8 32.03 -52.84 -34.07
CA MET A 8 31.04 -52.33 -33.10
C MET A 8 31.20 -50.80 -32.91
N ALA A 9 30.30 -50.04 -32.26
CA ALA A 9 29.24 -50.35 -31.27
C ALA A 9 28.02 -49.38 -31.45
N ALA A 10 26.88 -49.48 -30.76
CA ALA A 10 26.48 -50.28 -29.60
C ALA A 10 24.99 -50.72 -29.66
N ALA A 11 24.55 -51.56 -28.72
CA ALA A 11 23.18 -52.09 -28.56
C ALA A 11 22.11 -50.97 -28.39
N LEU A 12 20.87 -51.09 -28.91
CA LEU A 12 19.76 -51.93 -28.42
C LEU A 12 19.50 -51.80 -26.89
N ALA A 13 18.26 -51.68 -26.39
CA ALA A 13 16.96 -51.49 -27.05
C ALA A 13 15.87 -51.05 -26.03
N ILE A 14 14.83 -50.41 -26.56
CA ILE A 14 13.39 -50.61 -26.25
C ILE A 14 13.02 -50.98 -24.80
N LEU A 15 12.55 -49.95 -24.08
CA LEU A 15 11.28 -49.90 -23.34
C LEU A 15 10.63 -51.23 -22.90
N ALA A 16 10.64 -51.47 -21.58
CA ALA A 16 9.55 -52.17 -20.89
C ALA A 16 9.26 -51.47 -19.55
N SER A 17 7.97 -51.28 -19.29
CA SER A 17 7.35 -50.59 -18.15
C SER A 17 7.78 -51.06 -16.77
N CYS A 18 8.08 -50.10 -15.88
CA CYS A 18 7.79 -50.21 -14.44
C CYS A 18 7.13 -48.90 -13.98
N SER A 19 5.82 -48.97 -13.69
CA SER A 19 5.04 -47.84 -13.19
C SER A 19 5.29 -47.62 -11.70
N THR A 20 6.17 -46.69 -11.35
CA THR A 20 6.20 -46.11 -10.00
C THR A 20 5.23 -44.94 -9.94
N THR A 21 4.15 -45.11 -9.18
CA THR A 21 3.23 -44.03 -8.82
C THR A 21 3.97 -42.99 -7.98
N LYS A 22 4.46 -41.93 -8.61
CA LYS A 22 4.77 -40.70 -7.87
C LYS A 22 3.45 -40.12 -7.37
N SER A 23 3.35 -40.03 -6.04
CA SER A 23 2.38 -39.19 -5.34
C SER A 23 2.28 -37.82 -6.01
N GLY A 24 1.06 -37.35 -6.26
CA GLY A 24 0.84 -36.03 -6.85
C GLY A 24 1.40 -34.95 -5.95
N GLU A 25 2.47 -34.30 -6.38
CA GLU A 25 2.85 -33.00 -5.83
C GLU A 25 1.75 -32.02 -6.22
N SER A 26 0.99 -31.59 -5.21
CA SER A 26 0.02 -30.51 -5.32
C SER A 26 0.74 -29.27 -5.88
N THR A 27 0.41 -28.87 -7.10
CA THR A 27 0.83 -27.59 -7.68
C THR A 27 0.00 -26.44 -7.10
N ALA A 28 -0.08 -26.36 -5.77
CA ALA A 28 -0.55 -25.19 -5.06
C ALA A 28 0.58 -24.16 -5.08
N ASN A 29 0.40 -23.10 -5.88
CA ASN A 29 1.33 -21.98 -5.98
C ASN A 29 1.12 -21.10 -4.72
N PRO A 30 2.01 -21.10 -3.70
CA PRO A 30 1.66 -20.64 -2.35
C PRO A 30 1.84 -19.12 -2.17
N LEU A 31 1.38 -18.36 -3.17
CA LEU A 31 1.05 -16.95 -3.09
C LEU A 31 -0.29 -16.77 -3.83
N SER A 32 -1.34 -17.37 -3.25
CA SER A 32 -2.73 -17.12 -3.66
C SER A 32 -3.07 -15.63 -3.57
N SER A 33 -4.07 -15.21 -4.34
CA SER A 33 -4.56 -13.82 -4.38
C SER A 33 -4.78 -13.24 -2.97
N LYS A 34 -4.44 -11.96 -2.78
CA LYS A 34 -4.74 -11.26 -1.52
C LYS A 34 -6.24 -11.28 -1.26
N VAL A 35 -6.60 -11.38 0.00
CA VAL A 35 -7.98 -11.36 0.46
C VAL A 35 -8.45 -9.91 0.64
N ILE A 36 -9.68 -9.66 0.19
CA ILE A 36 -10.50 -8.51 0.61
C ILE A 36 -11.78 -9.07 1.22
N VAL A 37 -11.99 -8.77 2.50
CA VAL A 37 -13.24 -9.06 3.25
C VAL A 37 -14.07 -7.78 3.37
N ALA A 38 -15.27 -7.80 2.82
CA ALA A 38 -16.25 -6.74 3.02
C ALA A 38 -17.24 -7.14 4.11
N TYR A 39 -17.35 -6.37 5.20
CA TYR A 39 -18.52 -6.51 6.07
C TYR A 39 -19.74 -5.89 5.39
N VAL A 40 -20.84 -6.64 5.36
CA VAL A 40 -22.09 -6.23 4.71
C VAL A 40 -23.25 -6.47 5.68
N THR A 41 -23.90 -5.38 6.08
CA THR A 41 -24.81 -5.38 7.22
C THR A 41 -26.26 -5.73 6.86
N SER A 42 -26.97 -6.35 7.80
CA SER A 42 -28.34 -6.88 7.70
C SER A 42 -29.40 -5.78 7.63
N TRP A 43 -29.07 -4.60 8.17
CA TRP A 43 -29.90 -3.40 8.20
C TRP A 43 -29.67 -2.44 7.02
N SER A 44 -28.59 -2.63 6.24
CA SER A 44 -28.35 -1.81 5.04
C SER A 44 -29.19 -2.27 3.86
N ASN A 45 -29.61 -1.33 3.01
CA ASN A 45 -30.27 -1.64 1.74
C ASN A 45 -29.30 -1.61 0.54
N ILE A 46 -28.03 -1.26 0.76
CA ILE A 46 -27.02 -1.17 -0.31
C ILE A 46 -26.63 -2.59 -0.75
N VAL A 47 -26.66 -2.85 -2.05
CA VAL A 47 -26.20 -4.13 -2.63
C VAL A 47 -24.72 -4.00 -3.00
N PRO A 48 -23.84 -4.89 -2.51
CA PRO A 48 -22.42 -4.87 -2.86
C PRO A 48 -22.14 -5.11 -4.34
N GLU A 49 -21.10 -4.45 -4.85
CA GLU A 49 -20.52 -4.66 -6.18
C GLU A 49 -19.41 -5.72 -6.11
N PRO A 50 -19.67 -7.00 -6.44
CA PRO A 50 -18.82 -8.11 -6.05
C PRO A 50 -17.45 -8.17 -6.75
N GLN A 51 -17.16 -7.26 -7.69
CA GLN A 51 -15.84 -7.14 -8.32
C GLN A 51 -14.76 -6.47 -7.43
N TYR A 52 -15.15 -5.80 -6.34
CA TYR A 52 -14.21 -5.10 -5.44
C TYR A 52 -13.80 -5.90 -4.19
N MET A 53 -14.29 -7.13 -4.03
CA MET A 53 -13.97 -7.98 -2.89
C MET A 53 -13.83 -9.44 -3.30
N THR A 54 -13.28 -10.23 -2.40
CA THR A 54 -13.15 -11.70 -2.56
C THR A 54 -14.03 -12.46 -1.59
N HIS A 55 -14.31 -11.86 -0.43
CA HIS A 55 -15.10 -12.43 0.65
C HIS A 55 -16.09 -11.36 1.14
N ILE A 56 -17.31 -11.78 1.48
CA ILE A 56 -18.28 -10.99 2.23
C ILE A 56 -18.52 -11.66 3.57
N ASN A 57 -18.33 -10.92 4.66
CA ASN A 57 -18.83 -11.30 5.97
C ASN A 57 -20.19 -10.62 6.15
N TYR A 58 -21.27 -11.41 6.12
CA TYR A 58 -22.61 -10.90 6.33
C TYR A 58 -22.87 -10.71 7.82
N ALA A 59 -23.09 -9.46 8.22
CA ALA A 59 -23.27 -9.03 9.61
C ALA A 59 -24.76 -8.80 9.92
N PHE A 60 -25.45 -9.54 10.79
CA PHE A 60 -24.94 -10.64 11.61
C PHE A 60 -25.95 -11.79 11.74
N GLY A 61 -25.41 -12.95 12.10
CA GLY A 61 -26.10 -13.95 12.91
C GLY A 61 -25.73 -13.81 14.38
N HIS A 62 -26.46 -14.48 15.27
CA HIS A 62 -26.25 -14.44 16.71
C HIS A 62 -26.49 -15.80 17.33
N VAL A 63 -25.85 -16.07 18.46
CA VAL A 63 -26.23 -17.19 19.33
C VAL A 63 -27.69 -16.97 19.78
N ASN A 64 -28.54 -17.98 19.53
CA ASN A 64 -29.96 -17.93 19.87
C ASN A 64 -30.20 -17.92 21.39
N GLU A 65 -31.45 -17.75 21.81
CA GLU A 65 -31.80 -17.65 23.24
C GLU A 65 -31.65 -18.96 24.02
N SER A 66 -31.59 -20.09 23.30
CA SER A 66 -31.43 -21.44 23.84
C SER A 66 -29.96 -21.90 23.87
N PHE A 67 -29.02 -21.06 23.45
CA PHE A 67 -27.58 -21.32 23.34
C PHE A 67 -27.18 -22.44 22.36
N ASP A 68 -28.13 -23.02 21.63
CA ASP A 68 -27.97 -24.26 20.86
C ASP A 68 -27.98 -24.06 19.33
N GLY A 69 -28.11 -22.82 18.85
CA GLY A 69 -28.17 -22.53 17.42
C GLY A 69 -27.98 -21.06 17.04
N VAL A 70 -28.13 -20.78 15.75
CA VAL A 70 -27.87 -19.48 15.12
C VAL A 70 -29.18 -18.79 14.71
N ARG A 71 -29.41 -17.57 15.21
CA ARG A 71 -30.46 -16.66 14.74
C ARG A 71 -29.86 -15.66 13.74
N ILE A 72 -30.41 -15.55 12.54
CA ILE A 72 -29.98 -14.57 11.53
C ILE A 72 -30.87 -13.33 11.62
N ASP A 73 -30.32 -12.11 11.50
CA ASP A 73 -31.10 -10.87 11.57
C ASP A 73 -32.04 -10.69 10.37
N ASN A 74 -31.56 -10.99 9.17
CA ASN A 74 -32.28 -10.75 7.92
C ASN A 74 -31.87 -11.81 6.90
N GLU A 75 -32.65 -12.90 6.85
CA GLU A 75 -32.42 -14.04 5.97
C GLU A 75 -32.70 -13.74 4.49
N GLU A 76 -33.68 -12.86 4.20
CA GLU A 76 -34.04 -12.49 2.83
C GLU A 76 -32.88 -11.75 2.17
N ARG A 77 -32.28 -10.80 2.89
CA ARG A 77 -31.08 -10.09 2.42
C ARG A 77 -29.86 -11.01 2.37
N LEU A 78 -29.66 -11.95 3.30
CA LEU A 78 -28.58 -12.93 3.19
C LEU A 78 -28.66 -13.71 1.86
N LYS A 79 -29.86 -14.16 1.47
CA LYS A 79 -30.11 -14.82 0.18
C LYS A 79 -29.75 -13.91 -1.01
N GLN A 80 -30.05 -12.60 -0.93
CA GLN A 80 -29.64 -11.62 -1.96
C GLN A 80 -28.12 -11.43 -2.05
N ILE A 81 -27.40 -11.48 -0.91
CA ILE A 81 -25.93 -11.37 -0.87
C ILE A 81 -25.27 -12.63 -1.43
N VAL A 82 -25.77 -13.82 -1.09
CA VAL A 82 -25.31 -15.10 -1.68
C VAL A 82 -25.52 -15.12 -3.19
N ASP A 83 -26.64 -14.57 -3.67
CA ASP A 83 -26.94 -14.45 -5.11
C ASP A 83 -25.91 -13.63 -5.90
N LEU A 84 -25.07 -12.81 -5.25
CA LEU A 84 -23.94 -12.12 -5.92
C LEU A 84 -22.88 -13.08 -6.48
N LYS A 85 -22.82 -14.33 -5.98
CA LYS A 85 -21.97 -15.39 -6.55
C LYS A 85 -22.34 -15.72 -8.00
N LYS A 86 -23.56 -15.40 -8.45
CA LYS A 86 -23.98 -15.50 -9.87
C LYS A 86 -23.27 -14.48 -10.76
N GLN A 87 -22.79 -13.37 -10.19
CA GLN A 87 -22.03 -12.32 -10.90
C GLN A 87 -20.52 -12.53 -10.78
N ASN A 88 -20.04 -13.01 -9.63
CA ASN A 88 -18.65 -13.37 -9.38
C ASN A 88 -18.58 -14.78 -8.74
N PRO A 89 -18.38 -15.86 -9.53
CA PRO A 89 -18.36 -17.23 -9.01
C PRO A 89 -17.23 -17.54 -8.01
N GLU A 90 -16.17 -16.73 -7.97
CA GLU A 90 -15.06 -16.86 -7.02
C GLU A 90 -15.31 -16.12 -5.68
N LEU A 91 -16.42 -15.37 -5.58
CA LEU A 91 -16.83 -14.68 -4.37
C LEU A 91 -17.21 -15.69 -3.28
N LYS A 92 -16.65 -15.52 -2.08
CA LYS A 92 -17.07 -16.26 -0.89
C LYS A 92 -18.02 -15.43 -0.04
N VAL A 93 -19.06 -16.05 0.49
CA VAL A 93 -20.00 -15.41 1.44
C VAL A 93 -20.03 -16.21 2.72
N LEU A 94 -19.61 -15.59 3.82
CA LEU A 94 -19.64 -16.15 5.18
C LEU A 94 -20.74 -15.45 5.98
N LEU A 95 -21.39 -16.16 6.88
CA LEU A 95 -22.18 -15.53 7.94
C LEU A 95 -21.23 -15.17 9.08
N SER A 96 -21.13 -13.88 9.42
CA SER A 96 -20.47 -13.46 10.66
C SER A 96 -21.47 -13.57 11.81
N VAL A 97 -21.11 -14.33 12.83
CA VAL A 97 -21.94 -14.55 14.02
C VAL A 97 -21.34 -13.77 15.17
N GLY A 98 -22.09 -12.81 15.71
CA GLY A 98 -21.69 -11.98 16.84
C GLY A 98 -21.85 -10.47 16.61
N GLY A 99 -20.74 -9.74 16.72
CA GLY A 99 -20.66 -8.28 16.70
C GLY A 99 -20.92 -7.61 18.05
N TRP A 100 -20.58 -6.33 18.14
CA TRP A 100 -20.67 -5.52 19.36
C TRP A 100 -22.03 -5.63 20.07
N GLY A 101 -22.01 -6.12 21.31
CA GLY A 101 -23.21 -6.31 22.14
C GLY A 101 -23.92 -7.65 21.96
N SER A 102 -23.47 -8.52 21.04
CA SER A 102 -23.98 -9.88 20.89
C SER A 102 -23.44 -10.81 21.97
N GLY A 103 -24.16 -10.94 23.08
CA GLY A 103 -23.82 -11.86 24.17
C GLY A 103 -24.12 -13.34 23.87
N ARG A 104 -24.26 -14.13 24.95
CA ARG A 104 -24.53 -15.59 24.96
C ARG A 104 -23.40 -16.52 24.52
N PHE A 105 -22.29 -15.99 23.99
CA PHE A 105 -21.13 -16.80 23.62
C PHE A 105 -20.47 -17.50 24.81
N SER A 106 -20.29 -16.81 25.95
CA SER A 106 -19.63 -17.38 27.14
C SER A 106 -20.38 -18.61 27.65
N GLU A 107 -21.71 -18.51 27.79
CA GLU A 107 -22.58 -19.60 28.23
C GLU A 107 -22.66 -20.75 27.21
N MET A 108 -22.76 -20.45 25.91
CA MET A 108 -22.79 -21.45 24.84
C MET A 108 -21.46 -22.22 24.77
N ALA A 109 -20.33 -21.53 24.81
CA ALA A 109 -19.01 -22.15 24.66
C ALA A 109 -18.57 -22.92 25.92
N ALA A 110 -18.98 -22.48 27.11
CA ALA A 110 -18.70 -23.19 28.37
C ALA A 110 -19.47 -24.51 28.52
N ASN A 111 -20.59 -24.69 27.83
CA ASN A 111 -21.38 -25.92 27.88
C ASN A 111 -21.10 -26.81 26.66
N ASP A 112 -20.62 -28.02 26.94
CA ASP A 112 -20.22 -29.02 25.97
C ASP A 112 -21.34 -29.48 25.02
N GLU A 113 -22.59 -29.50 25.48
CA GLU A 113 -23.77 -29.85 24.67
C GLU A 113 -24.22 -28.68 23.81
N TYR A 114 -24.33 -27.48 24.38
CA TYR A 114 -24.69 -26.25 23.66
C TYR A 114 -23.68 -25.91 22.57
N ARG A 115 -22.38 -25.96 22.87
CA ARG A 115 -21.31 -25.69 21.89
C ARG A 115 -21.35 -26.61 20.68
N ARG A 116 -21.62 -27.91 20.91
CA ARG A 116 -21.77 -28.90 19.82
C ARG A 116 -23.08 -28.75 19.06
N ALA A 117 -24.17 -28.36 19.73
CA ALA A 117 -25.44 -28.06 19.08
C ALA A 117 -25.32 -26.82 18.18
N PHE A 118 -24.75 -25.73 18.71
CA PHE A 118 -24.45 -24.51 17.98
C PHE A 118 -23.53 -24.77 16.77
N ALA A 119 -22.45 -25.52 16.94
CA ALA A 119 -21.57 -25.92 15.84
C ALA A 119 -22.30 -26.71 14.74
N LYS A 120 -23.21 -27.62 15.11
CA LYS A 120 -24.06 -28.35 14.17
C LYS A 120 -25.08 -27.44 13.47
N ASP A 121 -25.58 -26.41 14.15
CA ASP A 121 -26.50 -25.45 13.56
C ASP A 121 -25.79 -24.47 12.60
N CYS A 122 -24.53 -24.13 12.86
CA CYS A 122 -23.65 -23.48 11.88
C CYS A 122 -23.54 -24.28 10.58
N ASP A 123 -23.38 -25.61 10.65
CA ASP A 123 -23.39 -26.49 9.47
C ASP A 123 -24.76 -26.52 8.75
N ARG A 124 -25.89 -26.50 9.49
CA ARG A 124 -27.22 -26.31 8.88
C ARG A 124 -27.27 -25.00 8.11
N VAL A 125 -26.91 -23.87 8.74
CA VAL A 125 -26.97 -22.54 8.13
C VAL A 125 -26.08 -22.45 6.88
N VAL A 126 -24.87 -23.00 6.93
CA VAL A 126 -23.96 -23.09 5.78
C VAL A 126 -24.59 -23.83 4.60
N LYS A 127 -25.31 -24.92 4.86
CA LYS A 127 -26.00 -25.72 3.82
C LYS A 127 -27.30 -25.09 3.32
N GLU A 128 -28.07 -24.48 4.22
CA GLU A 128 -29.38 -23.90 3.91
C GLU A 128 -29.29 -22.61 3.08
N PHE A 129 -28.22 -21.82 3.30
CA PHE A 129 -27.97 -20.55 2.62
C PHE A 129 -26.85 -20.62 1.56
N ASP A 130 -26.29 -21.80 1.26
CA ASP A 130 -25.15 -22.00 0.35
C ASP A 130 -23.93 -21.08 0.63
N LEU A 131 -23.63 -20.92 1.93
CA LEU A 131 -22.51 -20.12 2.41
C LEU A 131 -21.20 -20.85 2.20
N ASP A 132 -20.11 -20.09 2.06
CA ASP A 132 -18.77 -20.63 1.93
C ASP A 132 -18.08 -20.85 3.27
N GLY A 133 -18.65 -20.33 4.37
CA GLY A 133 -18.12 -20.51 5.71
C GLY A 133 -18.85 -19.75 6.82
N ILE A 134 -18.23 -19.73 8.00
CA ILE A 134 -18.67 -19.00 9.19
C ILE A 134 -17.53 -18.11 9.68
N ASP A 135 -17.86 -16.90 10.08
CA ASP A 135 -16.96 -15.98 10.78
C ASP A 135 -17.48 -15.79 12.22
N ILE A 136 -16.60 -15.78 13.22
CA ILE A 136 -16.98 -15.56 14.62
C ILE A 136 -16.45 -14.21 15.11
N ASP A 137 -17.37 -13.35 15.54
CA ASP A 137 -17.09 -12.00 16.04
C ASP A 137 -17.60 -11.87 17.49
N TRP A 138 -16.94 -12.58 18.42
CA TRP A 138 -17.24 -12.45 19.84
C TRP A 138 -16.47 -11.26 20.41
N GLU A 139 -17.19 -10.24 20.89
CA GLU A 139 -16.62 -9.00 21.43
C GLU A 139 -16.80 -8.84 22.97
N TYR A 140 -15.94 -9.37 23.85
CA TYR A 140 -14.80 -10.25 23.61
C TYR A 140 -14.78 -11.40 24.62
N PRO A 141 -14.14 -12.55 24.32
CA PRO A 141 -13.84 -13.57 25.31
C PRO A 141 -13.21 -12.96 26.58
N THR A 142 -13.59 -13.41 27.77
CA THR A 142 -13.10 -12.92 29.08
C THR A 142 -13.38 -11.44 29.39
N SER A 143 -14.09 -10.69 28.53
CA SER A 143 -14.32 -9.26 28.70
C SER A 143 -15.77 -8.83 28.42
N SER A 144 -16.45 -8.37 29.47
CA SER A 144 -17.79 -7.78 29.39
C SER A 144 -17.84 -6.35 28.80
N MET A 145 -16.81 -5.94 28.05
CA MET A 145 -16.66 -4.56 27.57
C MET A 145 -17.83 -4.10 26.68
N ALA A 146 -18.38 -5.00 25.85
CA ALA A 146 -19.56 -4.73 25.03
C ALA A 146 -20.89 -4.94 25.78
N ASN A 147 -20.88 -4.94 27.13
CA ASN A 147 -22.02 -5.24 27.99
C ASN A 147 -22.59 -6.66 27.76
N ILE A 148 -21.70 -7.64 27.58
CA ILE A 148 -22.02 -9.05 27.40
C ILE A 148 -21.55 -9.92 28.58
N SER A 149 -22.02 -11.16 28.63
CA SER A 149 -21.52 -12.22 29.51
C SER A 149 -20.07 -12.57 29.17
N ALA A 150 -19.27 -12.88 30.21
CA ALA A 150 -17.87 -13.29 30.08
C ALA A 150 -17.40 -14.10 31.29
N SER A 151 -16.45 -15.01 31.06
CA SER A 151 -15.76 -15.86 32.05
C SER A 151 -14.25 -15.82 31.82
N PRO A 152 -13.39 -15.93 32.86
CA PRO A 152 -11.95 -16.16 32.66
C PRO A 152 -11.65 -17.41 31.80
N ASP A 153 -12.54 -18.40 31.79
CA ASP A 153 -12.38 -19.65 31.05
C ASP A 153 -12.68 -19.50 29.54
N ASP A 154 -13.21 -18.34 29.10
CA ASP A 154 -13.61 -18.11 27.71
C ASP A 154 -12.46 -18.32 26.71
N THR A 155 -11.20 -18.15 27.11
CA THR A 155 -10.04 -18.39 26.22
C THR A 155 -9.94 -19.87 25.81
N GLU A 156 -10.19 -20.79 26.75
CA GLU A 156 -10.21 -22.23 26.49
C GLU A 156 -11.51 -22.63 25.78
N ASN A 157 -12.65 -22.11 26.25
CA ASN A 157 -13.96 -22.39 25.65
C ASN A 157 -14.05 -21.92 24.19
N PHE A 158 -13.44 -20.79 23.84
CA PHE A 158 -13.32 -20.31 22.46
C PHE A 158 -12.48 -21.26 21.60
N THR A 159 -11.41 -21.82 22.15
CA THR A 159 -10.59 -22.83 21.45
C THR A 159 -11.40 -24.09 21.14
N LEU A 160 -12.20 -24.55 22.11
CA LEU A 160 -13.13 -25.68 21.93
C LEU A 160 -14.24 -25.34 20.92
N LEU A 161 -14.72 -24.10 20.89
CA LEU A 161 -15.75 -23.63 19.95
C LEU A 161 -15.24 -23.68 18.50
N MET A 162 -14.06 -23.11 18.23
CA MET A 162 -13.49 -23.11 16.87
C MET A 162 -13.22 -24.54 16.38
N LYS A 163 -12.79 -25.44 17.28
CA LYS A 163 -12.63 -26.87 17.00
C LYS A 163 -13.95 -27.56 16.66
N ASP A 164 -14.99 -27.36 17.47
CA ASP A 164 -16.29 -28.01 17.27
C ASP A 164 -16.99 -27.49 16.01
N ILE A 165 -16.90 -26.18 15.70
CA ILE A 165 -17.40 -25.61 14.43
C ILE A 165 -16.66 -26.22 13.24
N ARG A 166 -15.32 -26.27 13.25
CA ARG A 166 -14.53 -26.90 12.18
C ARG A 166 -14.96 -28.35 11.94
N ALA A 167 -15.14 -29.12 13.02
CA ALA A 167 -15.57 -30.51 12.93
C ALA A 167 -16.99 -30.66 12.32
N ALA A 168 -17.87 -29.68 12.51
CA ALA A 168 -19.22 -29.67 11.95
C ALA A 168 -19.27 -29.22 10.47
N ILE A 169 -18.63 -28.10 10.12
CA ILE A 169 -18.71 -27.53 8.75
C ILE A 169 -17.71 -28.18 7.76
N GLY A 170 -16.71 -28.91 8.28
CA GLY A 170 -15.70 -29.62 7.50
C GLY A 170 -14.61 -28.73 6.88
N ASP A 171 -13.61 -29.36 6.27
CA ASP A 171 -12.39 -28.67 5.78
C ASP A 171 -12.58 -27.92 4.45
N GLN A 172 -13.72 -28.08 3.78
CA GLN A 172 -14.02 -27.41 2.51
C GLN A 172 -14.68 -26.02 2.67
N LYS A 173 -15.17 -25.72 3.88
CA LYS A 173 -15.79 -24.43 4.22
C LYS A 173 -14.80 -23.59 5.03
N GLU A 174 -14.97 -22.28 5.00
CA GLU A 174 -14.09 -21.39 5.77
C GLU A 174 -14.56 -21.21 7.21
N LEU A 175 -13.59 -21.10 8.11
CA LEU A 175 -13.82 -20.65 9.48
C LEU A 175 -12.87 -19.51 9.78
N THR A 176 -13.41 -18.33 10.02
CA THR A 176 -12.63 -17.11 10.32
C THR A 176 -13.11 -16.49 11.63
N LEU A 177 -12.43 -15.44 12.07
CA LEU A 177 -12.83 -14.67 13.24
C LEU A 177 -12.39 -13.22 13.13
N ALA A 178 -13.16 -12.33 13.75
CA ALA A 178 -12.75 -10.97 14.05
C ALA A 178 -12.12 -10.88 15.45
N THR A 179 -11.13 -10.00 15.62
CA THR A 179 -10.36 -9.91 16.87
C THR A 179 -10.05 -8.48 17.27
N VAL A 180 -9.99 -8.25 18.59
CA VAL A 180 -9.52 -6.99 19.17
C VAL A 180 -8.08 -6.69 18.72
N ALA A 181 -7.81 -5.43 18.37
CA ALA A 181 -6.49 -4.95 17.90
C ALA A 181 -5.30 -5.45 18.74
N SER A 182 -5.49 -5.61 20.06
CA SER A 182 -4.43 -5.99 21.01
C SER A 182 -4.03 -7.48 21.02
N ALA A 183 -4.66 -8.34 20.21
CA ALA A 183 -4.42 -9.79 20.17
C ALA A 183 -4.60 -10.50 21.54
N LYS A 184 -5.46 -9.96 22.40
CA LYS A 184 -5.80 -10.53 23.71
C LYS A 184 -6.93 -11.56 23.60
N TYR A 185 -7.16 -12.27 24.70
CA TYR A 185 -8.34 -13.11 24.98
C TYR A 185 -8.46 -14.42 24.19
N ILE A 186 -7.55 -14.69 23.25
CA ILE A 186 -7.60 -15.85 22.35
C ILE A 186 -6.23 -16.54 22.35
N ASP A 187 -6.19 -17.87 22.57
CA ASP A 187 -4.99 -18.66 22.25
C ASP A 187 -4.96 -18.94 20.75
N PHE A 188 -4.33 -18.01 20.02
CA PHE A 188 -4.19 -18.12 18.57
C PHE A 188 -3.52 -19.42 18.15
N LYS A 189 -2.49 -19.89 18.87
CA LYS A 189 -1.75 -21.10 18.49
C LYS A 189 -2.62 -22.34 18.58
N ALA A 190 -3.52 -22.39 19.57
CA ALA A 190 -4.45 -23.49 19.75
C ALA A 190 -5.55 -23.52 18.67
N ILE A 191 -5.99 -22.36 18.15
CA ILE A 191 -7.03 -22.30 17.10
C ILE A 191 -6.51 -22.35 15.66
N LEU A 192 -5.22 -22.07 15.41
CA LEU A 192 -4.63 -22.07 14.06
C LEU A 192 -4.97 -23.31 13.21
N PRO A 193 -5.00 -24.56 13.74
CA PRO A 193 -5.37 -25.73 12.95
C PRO A 193 -6.83 -25.77 12.47
N PHE A 194 -7.71 -24.93 13.02
CA PHE A 194 -9.15 -24.94 12.75
C PHE A 194 -9.61 -23.77 11.88
N ILE A 195 -8.80 -22.73 11.69
CA ILE A 195 -9.20 -21.48 11.03
C ILE A 195 -8.49 -21.25 9.70
N ASN A 196 -9.11 -20.45 8.83
CA ASN A 196 -8.54 -20.03 7.55
C ASN A 196 -7.70 -18.75 7.71
N PHE A 197 -8.22 -17.73 8.40
CA PHE A 197 -7.51 -16.48 8.69
C PHE A 197 -8.19 -15.67 9.81
N VAL A 198 -7.50 -14.62 10.27
CA VAL A 198 -7.90 -13.70 11.34
C VAL A 198 -8.12 -12.30 10.78
N ASN A 199 -9.29 -11.72 11.05
CA ASN A 199 -9.64 -10.34 10.74
C ASN A 199 -9.30 -9.43 11.94
N ILE A 200 -8.20 -8.69 11.87
CA ILE A 200 -7.81 -7.76 12.95
C ILE A 200 -8.67 -6.51 12.87
N MET A 201 -9.43 -6.18 13.93
CA MET A 201 -10.12 -4.89 14.04
C MET A 201 -9.13 -3.77 14.39
N ALA A 202 -8.32 -3.35 13.42
CA ALA A 202 -7.25 -2.36 13.56
C ALA A 202 -7.77 -0.90 13.50
N TYR A 203 -8.89 -0.67 14.20
CA TYR A 203 -9.65 0.58 14.30
C TYR A 203 -10.26 0.69 15.70
N ASP A 204 -10.92 1.82 15.99
CA ASP A 204 -11.51 2.14 17.32
C ASP A 204 -10.53 2.08 18.50
N MET A 205 -9.25 2.32 18.20
CA MET A 205 -8.15 2.32 19.16
C MET A 205 -8.10 3.60 20.03
N ALA A 206 -8.96 4.58 19.70
CA ALA A 206 -9.31 5.79 20.47
C ALA A 206 -10.48 6.53 19.80
N SER A 207 -10.84 7.70 20.33
CA SER A 207 -11.69 8.72 19.68
C SER A 207 -10.98 10.08 19.69
N ALA A 208 -11.49 11.06 18.93
CA ALA A 208 -10.95 12.42 18.95
C ALA A 208 -10.88 12.98 20.40
N PRO A 209 -9.79 13.66 20.80
CA PRO A 209 -8.73 14.24 19.98
C PRO A 209 -7.56 13.29 19.62
N LYS A 210 -7.79 11.97 19.59
CA LYS A 210 -6.85 10.96 19.06
C LYS A 210 -7.42 10.23 17.83
N HIS A 211 -6.52 9.69 17.02
CA HIS A 211 -6.83 8.87 15.86
C HIS A 211 -7.31 7.48 16.29
N HIS A 212 -8.47 7.06 15.80
CA HIS A 212 -9.00 5.71 16.07
C HIS A 212 -8.33 4.61 15.23
N SER A 213 -7.71 4.97 14.11
CA SER A 213 -7.23 4.05 13.07
C SER A 213 -5.78 4.29 12.64
N ALA A 214 -5.00 5.07 13.40
CA ALA A 214 -3.62 5.42 13.03
C ALA A 214 -2.77 4.20 12.62
N LEU A 215 -2.08 4.29 11.47
CA LEU A 215 -1.20 3.22 11.00
C LEU A 215 0.06 3.12 11.88
N TYR A 216 0.73 4.25 12.09
CA TYR A 216 1.94 4.35 12.93
C TYR A 216 1.75 5.30 14.12
N ARG A 217 2.69 5.26 15.06
CA ARG A 217 2.62 5.98 16.33
C ARG A 217 3.00 7.45 16.15
N SER A 218 2.01 8.33 16.28
CA SER A 218 2.13 9.80 16.31
C SER A 218 1.78 10.35 17.69
N ALA A 219 1.96 11.67 17.89
CA ALA A 219 1.47 12.35 19.09
C ALA A 219 -0.06 12.29 19.25
N ASN A 220 -0.79 12.05 18.16
CA ASN A 220 -2.25 11.95 18.10
C ASN A 220 -2.77 10.52 18.05
N SER A 221 -1.92 9.48 18.13
CA SER A 221 -2.38 8.09 18.13
C SER A 221 -3.04 7.68 19.45
N GLY A 222 -3.97 6.72 19.37
CA GLY A 222 -4.61 6.08 20.52
C GLY A 222 -3.69 5.17 21.35
N GLY A 223 -4.28 4.22 22.10
CA GLY A 223 -3.51 3.29 22.94
C GLY A 223 -2.62 2.33 22.12
N ILE A 224 -3.09 1.95 20.93
CA ILE A 224 -2.43 1.05 19.97
C ILE A 224 -2.64 1.59 18.55
N THR A 225 -1.78 1.23 17.61
CA THR A 225 -1.87 1.55 16.17
C THR A 225 -2.08 0.31 15.32
N SER A 226 -2.46 0.47 14.04
CA SER A 226 -2.64 -0.68 13.14
C SER A 226 -1.35 -1.51 12.99
N ASP A 227 -0.18 -0.85 12.95
CA ASP A 227 1.10 -1.56 12.89
C ASP A 227 1.41 -2.39 14.14
N GLU A 228 1.11 -1.83 15.31
CA GLU A 228 1.29 -2.52 16.59
C GLU A 228 0.26 -3.64 16.77
N ALA A 229 -0.95 -3.47 16.24
CA ALA A 229 -2.00 -4.49 16.23
C ALA A 229 -1.58 -5.71 15.39
N VAL A 230 -1.09 -5.49 14.16
CA VAL A 230 -0.51 -6.55 13.33
C VAL A 230 0.68 -7.20 14.03
N THR A 231 1.58 -6.39 14.61
CA THR A 231 2.73 -6.88 15.37
C THR A 231 2.34 -7.72 16.59
N ALA A 232 1.23 -7.39 17.27
CA ALA A 232 0.71 -8.16 18.39
C ALA A 232 0.22 -9.55 17.95
N HIS A 233 -0.53 -9.64 16.85
CA HIS A 233 -1.02 -10.92 16.31
C HIS A 233 0.12 -11.81 15.80
N LEU A 234 1.13 -11.22 15.14
CA LEU A 234 2.35 -11.93 14.76
C LEU A 234 3.09 -12.50 15.98
N LYS A 235 3.21 -11.72 17.07
CA LYS A 235 3.81 -12.18 18.34
C LYS A 235 2.98 -13.25 19.05
N ALA A 236 1.65 -13.20 18.93
CA ALA A 236 0.76 -14.24 19.44
C ALA A 236 0.90 -15.57 18.69
N GLY A 237 1.42 -15.53 17.45
CA GLY A 237 1.83 -16.70 16.67
C GLY A 237 1.07 -16.89 15.36
N VAL A 238 0.18 -15.97 14.99
CA VAL A 238 -0.53 -16.05 13.70
C VAL A 238 0.46 -15.70 12.57
N PRO A 239 0.59 -16.52 11.51
CA PRO A 239 1.50 -16.21 10.40
C PRO A 239 0.95 -15.05 9.54
N PRO A 240 1.81 -14.25 8.88
CA PRO A 240 1.37 -13.17 7.99
C PRO A 240 0.33 -13.62 6.95
N SER A 241 0.53 -14.81 6.38
CA SER A 241 -0.36 -15.46 5.41
C SER A 241 -1.74 -15.85 5.93
N MET A 242 -2.05 -15.59 7.20
CA MET A 242 -3.38 -15.76 7.82
C MET A 242 -3.88 -14.47 8.49
N LEU A 243 -3.23 -13.32 8.25
CA LEU A 243 -3.66 -12.03 8.81
C LEU A 243 -4.31 -11.13 7.77
N VAL A 244 -5.51 -10.65 8.11
CA VAL A 244 -6.26 -9.68 7.33
C VAL A 244 -6.42 -8.42 8.18
N MET A 245 -5.92 -7.28 7.69
CA MET A 245 -5.92 -6.02 8.46
C MET A 245 -7.21 -5.23 8.21
N GLY A 246 -7.95 -4.93 9.28
CA GLY A 246 -9.17 -4.13 9.24
C GLY A 246 -8.94 -2.64 8.96
N MET A 247 -9.84 -2.04 8.20
CA MET A 247 -9.82 -0.64 7.78
C MET A 247 -11.24 -0.05 7.91
N PRO A 248 -11.46 1.02 8.68
CA PRO A 248 -12.81 1.54 8.90
C PRO A 248 -13.25 2.43 7.73
N PHE A 249 -14.48 2.23 7.22
CA PHE A 249 -15.14 3.11 6.26
C PHE A 249 -15.98 4.19 6.97
N TYR A 250 -15.50 4.61 8.14
CA TYR A 250 -16.12 5.58 9.04
C TYR A 250 -15.00 6.26 9.85
N GLY A 251 -15.37 7.25 10.67
CA GLY A 251 -14.48 7.87 11.64
C GLY A 251 -15.06 7.96 13.04
N ARG A 252 -14.21 8.31 14.01
CA ARG A 252 -14.58 8.57 15.41
C ARG A 252 -14.31 10.01 15.80
N GLY A 253 -15.30 10.63 16.44
CA GLY A 253 -15.25 12.02 16.88
C GLY A 253 -15.30 12.22 18.39
N GLY A 254 -15.31 13.49 18.78
CA GLY A 254 -15.30 13.95 20.16
C GLY A 254 -16.02 15.29 20.27
N ASP A 255 -15.66 16.12 21.26
CA ASP A 255 -16.37 17.35 21.56
C ASP A 255 -16.54 18.28 20.34
N GLY A 256 -17.80 18.56 20.01
CA GLY A 256 -18.18 19.40 18.87
C GLY A 256 -18.36 18.67 17.53
N TYR A 257 -18.19 17.34 17.45
CA TYR A 257 -18.43 16.56 16.23
C TYR A 257 -19.15 15.23 16.54
N PRO A 258 -19.91 14.62 15.61
CA PRO A 258 -20.42 13.26 15.79
C PRO A 258 -19.37 12.25 16.27
N SER A 259 -19.68 11.49 17.32
CA SER A 259 -18.79 10.47 17.91
C SER A 259 -18.51 9.28 16.98
N PHE A 260 -19.40 9.05 16.02
CA PHE A 260 -19.27 8.12 14.90
C PHE A 260 -19.89 8.76 13.66
N GLN A 261 -19.26 8.60 12.50
CA GLN A 261 -19.85 8.98 11.21
C GLN A 261 -19.22 8.19 10.06
N ASP A 262 -20.07 7.65 9.18
CA ASP A 262 -19.69 6.99 7.93
C ASP A 262 -18.88 7.91 7.00
N PHE A 263 -17.91 7.38 6.26
CA PHE A 263 -17.09 8.17 5.34
C PHE A 263 -17.93 8.99 4.35
N ASN A 264 -19.03 8.41 3.82
CA ASN A 264 -19.95 9.08 2.91
C ASN A 264 -20.67 10.33 3.47
N LYS A 265 -20.58 10.60 4.77
CA LYS A 265 -21.13 11.82 5.41
C LYS A 265 -20.04 12.79 5.89
N VAL A 266 -18.77 12.41 5.79
CA VAL A 266 -17.63 13.27 6.17
C VAL A 266 -17.53 14.48 5.22
N GLY A 267 -17.09 15.62 5.75
CA GLY A 267 -16.92 16.85 4.97
C GLY A 267 -18.21 17.65 4.72
N SER A 268 -19.40 17.10 5.00
CA SER A 268 -20.71 17.77 4.87
C SER A 268 -20.98 18.81 5.98
N THR A 269 -20.05 19.75 6.18
CA THR A 269 -19.94 20.53 7.44
C THR A 269 -19.97 22.05 7.28
N GLY A 270 -20.39 22.56 6.12
CA GLY A 270 -20.58 24.00 5.89
C GLY A 270 -19.32 24.87 5.96
N GLY A 271 -18.12 24.27 6.04
CA GLY A 271 -16.84 24.97 6.18
C GLY A 271 -16.40 25.24 7.63
N ASP A 272 -17.07 24.67 8.64
CA ASP A 272 -16.71 24.87 10.05
C ASP A 272 -15.46 24.05 10.50
N TYR A 273 -15.05 23.06 9.70
CA TYR A 273 -13.88 22.22 9.96
C TYR A 273 -12.97 22.12 8.73
N THR A 274 -11.69 21.88 8.96
CA THR A 274 -10.67 21.74 7.92
C THR A 274 -10.07 20.34 7.99
N GLU A 275 -9.95 19.64 6.85
CA GLU A 275 -9.20 18.39 6.79
C GLU A 275 -7.68 18.66 6.89
N LYS A 276 -7.01 17.89 7.74
CA LYS A 276 -5.56 17.85 7.92
C LYS A 276 -5.07 16.41 7.79
N TRP A 277 -3.76 16.27 7.59
CA TRP A 277 -3.09 14.99 7.41
C TRP A 277 -2.02 14.79 8.48
N ASP A 278 -2.05 13.66 9.20
CA ASP A 278 -0.99 13.30 10.12
C ASP A 278 0.12 12.57 9.35
N THR A 279 1.22 13.26 9.09
CA THR A 279 2.36 12.73 8.31
C THR A 279 3.09 11.57 9.00
N VAL A 280 2.85 11.33 10.29
CA VAL A 280 3.42 10.19 11.01
C VAL A 280 2.41 9.04 11.06
N ALA A 281 1.18 9.29 11.49
CA ALA A 281 0.13 8.27 11.61
C ALA A 281 -0.45 7.80 10.26
N GLN A 282 -0.21 8.54 9.17
CA GLN A 282 -0.68 8.27 7.80
C GLN A 282 -2.21 8.20 7.67
N VAL A 283 -2.93 9.07 8.40
CA VAL A 283 -4.40 9.17 8.39
C VAL A 283 -4.87 10.62 8.29
N PRO A 284 -6.04 10.88 7.65
CA PRO A 284 -6.68 12.18 7.67
C PRO A 284 -7.43 12.43 8.98
N TYR A 285 -7.67 13.70 9.29
CA TYR A 285 -8.51 14.11 10.42
C TYR A 285 -9.11 15.50 10.18
N LEU A 286 -10.25 15.80 10.80
CA LEU A 286 -10.83 17.13 10.79
C LEU A 286 -10.42 17.91 12.05
N VAL A 287 -10.11 19.19 11.86
CA VAL A 287 -9.90 20.15 12.96
C VAL A 287 -10.96 21.23 12.98
N ASN A 288 -11.27 21.73 14.18
CA ASN A 288 -12.07 22.93 14.36
C ASN A 288 -11.23 24.21 14.17
N LYS A 289 -11.87 25.38 14.31
CA LYS A 289 -11.25 26.72 14.17
C LYS A 289 -10.10 27.02 15.15
N ASN A 290 -9.94 26.22 16.21
CA ASN A 290 -8.86 26.31 17.19
C ASN A 290 -7.76 25.26 16.93
N ASP A 291 -7.73 24.66 15.73
CA ASP A 291 -6.81 23.59 15.31
C ASP A 291 -6.84 22.32 16.18
N THR A 292 -7.95 22.09 16.87
CA THR A 292 -8.15 20.87 17.68
C THR A 292 -8.72 19.76 16.82
N LEU A 293 -8.11 18.56 16.85
CA LEU A 293 -8.64 17.35 16.21
C LEU A 293 -10.00 17.00 16.82
N VAL A 294 -11.05 17.03 16.00
CA VAL A 294 -12.43 16.70 16.42
C VAL A 294 -12.98 15.42 15.79
N PHE A 295 -12.36 14.92 14.72
CA PHE A 295 -12.77 13.70 14.04
C PHE A 295 -11.58 13.03 13.31
N GLY A 296 -11.28 11.77 13.60
CA GLY A 296 -10.29 10.97 12.86
C GLY A 296 -10.99 9.91 12.01
N PHE A 297 -10.55 9.69 10.77
CA PHE A 297 -11.24 8.84 9.78
C PHE A 297 -10.27 8.26 8.73
N GLU A 298 -10.78 7.53 7.74
CA GLU A 298 -10.01 7.08 6.57
C GLU A 298 -10.45 7.79 5.28
N ASN A 299 -9.52 7.98 4.35
CA ASN A 299 -9.83 8.37 2.97
C ASN A 299 -9.04 7.49 1.98
N ALA A 300 -9.26 7.68 0.68
CA ALA A 300 -8.54 6.91 -0.35
C ALA A 300 -7.00 6.98 -0.23
N ARG A 301 -6.43 8.06 0.32
CA ARG A 301 -4.98 8.17 0.54
C ARG A 301 -4.51 7.25 1.68
N SER A 302 -5.18 7.27 2.83
CA SER A 302 -4.79 6.42 3.96
C SER A 302 -5.03 4.95 3.68
N LEU A 303 -6.12 4.60 2.99
CA LEU A 303 -6.38 3.23 2.55
C LEU A 303 -5.34 2.72 1.55
N ALA A 304 -4.90 3.53 0.58
CA ALA A 304 -3.84 3.11 -0.35
C ALA A 304 -2.53 2.83 0.40
N ILE A 305 -2.15 3.67 1.38
CA ILE A 305 -0.96 3.47 2.21
C ILE A 305 -1.10 2.20 3.07
N LYS A 306 -2.29 1.95 3.64
CA LYS A 306 -2.59 0.72 4.39
C LYS A 306 -2.57 -0.54 3.51
N CYS A 307 -3.00 -0.46 2.27
CA CYS A 307 -2.89 -1.54 1.30
C CYS A 307 -1.42 -1.81 0.94
N GLN A 308 -0.61 -0.77 0.70
CA GLN A 308 0.83 -0.92 0.48
C GLN A 308 1.53 -1.55 1.71
N TYR A 309 1.12 -1.17 2.93
CA TYR A 309 1.58 -1.81 4.18
C TYR A 309 1.21 -3.31 4.25
N ILE A 310 -0.03 -3.69 3.89
CA ILE A 310 -0.47 -5.09 3.79
C ILE A 310 0.44 -5.88 2.83
N LEU A 311 0.78 -5.30 1.68
CA LEU A 311 1.66 -5.90 0.68
C LEU A 311 3.11 -6.04 1.19
N ASP A 312 3.68 -5.00 1.80
CA ASP A 312 5.08 -4.99 2.27
C ASP A 312 5.31 -5.83 3.53
N ARG A 313 4.26 -6.09 4.31
CA ARG A 313 4.27 -7.05 5.45
C ARG A 313 3.87 -8.48 5.06
N ASP A 314 3.59 -8.70 3.77
CA ASP A 314 3.05 -9.94 3.20
C ASP A 314 1.87 -10.53 3.99
N LEU A 315 0.97 -9.65 4.47
CA LEU A 315 -0.27 -10.07 5.13
C LEU A 315 -1.21 -10.70 4.10
N LEU A 316 -2.09 -11.61 4.51
CA LEU A 316 -3.06 -12.25 3.61
C LEU A 316 -3.94 -11.24 2.89
N GLY A 317 -4.35 -10.16 3.54
CA GLY A 317 -5.31 -9.23 2.95
C GLY A 317 -5.71 -8.02 3.80
N GLY A 318 -6.76 -7.35 3.32
CA GLY A 318 -7.46 -6.27 4.02
C GLY A 318 -8.92 -6.63 4.28
N MET A 319 -9.47 -6.09 5.36
CA MET A 319 -10.89 -6.17 5.70
C MET A 319 -11.42 -4.75 5.88
N TYR A 320 -12.70 -4.50 5.59
CA TYR A 320 -13.32 -3.23 5.94
C TYR A 320 -14.68 -3.34 6.62
N TRP A 321 -14.86 -2.51 7.64
CA TRP A 321 -16.13 -2.27 8.34
C TRP A 321 -16.65 -0.86 7.99
N ASP A 322 -17.78 -0.68 7.34
CA ASP A 322 -18.53 -1.69 6.56
C ASP A 322 -18.83 -1.12 5.16
N TYR A 323 -19.28 -1.99 4.25
CA TYR A 323 -19.53 -1.63 2.85
C TYR A 323 -20.40 -0.36 2.68
N SER A 324 -21.37 -0.16 3.57
CA SER A 324 -22.29 0.97 3.53
C SER A 324 -21.72 2.30 4.04
N GLY A 325 -20.51 2.28 4.60
CA GLY A 325 -19.79 3.49 5.01
C GLY A 325 -19.16 4.27 3.84
N ASP A 326 -18.91 3.59 2.72
CA ASP A 326 -18.31 4.17 1.50
C ASP A 326 -19.28 5.08 0.74
N ASN A 327 -18.75 5.96 -0.12
CA ASN A 327 -19.57 6.85 -0.95
C ASN A 327 -20.17 6.13 -2.17
N GLU A 328 -21.13 6.79 -2.83
CA GLU A 328 -21.79 6.24 -4.03
C GLU A 328 -20.77 5.87 -5.11
N GLN A 329 -19.77 6.74 -5.30
CA GLN A 329 -18.69 6.55 -6.26
C GLN A 329 -17.89 5.29 -5.95
N GLY A 330 -17.66 4.97 -4.68
CA GLY A 330 -16.90 3.82 -4.22
C GLY A 330 -15.41 4.05 -4.09
N ASP A 331 -15.02 5.24 -3.64
CA ASP A 331 -13.62 5.61 -3.54
C ASP A 331 -12.85 4.72 -2.56
N LEU A 332 -13.45 4.31 -1.44
CA LEU A 332 -12.78 3.43 -0.48
C LEU A 332 -12.71 1.98 -0.98
N ARG A 333 -13.83 1.41 -1.43
CA ARG A 333 -13.86 0.01 -1.93
C ARG A 333 -13.00 -0.19 -3.18
N ARG A 334 -13.02 0.76 -4.12
CA ARG A 334 -12.09 0.75 -5.27
C ARG A 334 -10.65 0.84 -4.83
N THR A 335 -10.31 1.74 -3.91
CA THR A 335 -8.92 1.89 -3.45
C THR A 335 -8.38 0.57 -2.90
N VAL A 336 -9.15 -0.11 -2.05
CA VAL A 336 -8.73 -1.41 -1.49
C VAL A 336 -8.62 -2.48 -2.60
N ALA A 337 -9.60 -2.55 -3.51
CA ALA A 337 -9.59 -3.48 -4.65
C ALA A 337 -8.41 -3.27 -5.60
N GLU A 338 -8.18 -2.04 -6.06
CA GLU A 338 -7.13 -1.69 -7.02
C GLU A 338 -5.73 -1.94 -6.45
N ASN A 339 -5.51 -1.75 -5.14
CA ASN A 339 -4.21 -1.96 -4.52
C ASN A 339 -3.96 -3.42 -4.10
N LEU A 340 -4.97 -4.18 -3.64
CA LEU A 340 -4.79 -5.56 -3.16
C LEU A 340 -5.09 -6.64 -4.21
N LEU A 341 -6.10 -6.44 -5.08
CA LEU A 341 -6.38 -7.33 -6.22
C LEU A 341 -5.65 -6.89 -7.50
N GLY A 342 -5.02 -5.71 -7.47
CA GLY A 342 -4.17 -5.21 -8.53
C GLY A 342 -3.09 -6.21 -8.94
N LYS A 343 -2.76 -6.23 -10.24
CA LYS A 343 -1.66 -7.05 -10.75
C LYS A 343 -0.38 -6.71 -9.98
N LYS A 344 0.24 -7.69 -9.30
CA LYS A 344 1.54 -7.59 -8.60
C LYS A 344 2.41 -6.50 -9.24
N HIS A 345 2.63 -5.39 -8.52
CA HIS A 345 3.51 -4.33 -8.98
C HIS A 345 4.94 -4.89 -9.08
N ARG A 346 5.29 -5.37 -10.28
CA ARG A 346 6.65 -5.88 -10.61
C ARG A 346 7.69 -4.76 -10.56
N THR A 347 7.23 -3.51 -10.54
CA THR A 347 8.04 -2.31 -10.39
C THR A 347 7.70 -1.62 -9.07
N LYS A 348 8.68 -1.52 -8.16
CA LYS A 348 8.63 -0.61 -7.00
C LYS A 348 9.51 0.61 -7.27
N VAL A 349 9.03 1.80 -6.90
CA VAL A 349 9.74 3.08 -7.06
C VAL A 349 9.95 3.73 -5.70
N LEU A 350 11.20 4.05 -5.37
CA LEU A 350 11.54 4.88 -4.22
C LEU A 350 11.47 6.35 -4.64
N VAL A 351 10.72 7.18 -3.93
CA VAL A 351 10.66 8.63 -4.16
C VAL A 351 11.25 9.31 -2.92
N LEU A 352 12.42 9.92 -3.10
CA LEU A 352 13.17 10.63 -2.08
C LEU A 352 12.91 12.14 -2.22
N THR A 353 12.31 12.74 -1.20
CA THR A 353 11.63 14.04 -1.30
C THR A 353 12.24 15.11 -0.40
N GLU A 354 12.48 16.32 -0.92
CA GLU A 354 12.61 17.50 -0.07
C GLU A 354 11.22 18.05 0.30
N ARG A 355 10.95 18.22 1.59
CA ARG A 355 9.65 18.67 2.09
C ARG A 355 9.75 20.06 2.71
N GLY A 356 8.87 20.95 2.29
CA GLY A 356 8.86 22.36 2.72
C GLY A 356 9.86 23.22 1.94
N GLY A 357 10.21 24.39 2.49
CA GLY A 357 11.13 25.32 1.83
C GLY A 357 10.59 25.87 0.50
N GLN A 358 11.51 26.24 -0.39
CA GLN A 358 11.18 26.80 -1.70
C GLN A 358 10.85 25.69 -2.73
N HIS A 359 11.47 24.51 -2.63
CA HIS A 359 11.25 23.35 -3.50
C HIS A 359 9.97 22.54 -3.18
N GLY A 360 9.43 22.65 -1.96
CA GLY A 360 8.27 21.85 -1.53
C GLY A 360 7.05 21.97 -2.44
N GLY A 361 6.85 23.11 -3.11
CA GLY A 361 5.78 23.28 -4.09
C GLY A 361 5.89 22.36 -5.31
N PHE A 362 7.10 22.14 -5.84
CA PHE A 362 7.33 21.18 -6.93
C PHE A 362 7.22 19.74 -6.42
N THR A 363 7.82 19.43 -5.27
CA THR A 363 7.77 18.09 -4.68
C THR A 363 6.33 17.63 -4.41
N ASP A 364 5.48 18.50 -3.84
CA ASP A 364 4.08 18.18 -3.54
C ASP A 364 3.27 17.93 -4.84
N ALA A 365 3.48 18.75 -5.87
CA ALA A 365 2.89 18.55 -7.19
C ALA A 365 3.39 17.26 -7.86
N GLY A 366 4.67 16.95 -7.70
CA GLY A 366 5.33 15.76 -8.24
C GLY A 366 4.85 14.47 -7.60
N LEU A 367 4.70 14.42 -6.28
CA LEU A 367 4.12 13.28 -5.59
C LEU A 367 2.67 13.02 -6.03
N LYS A 368 1.86 14.08 -6.17
CA LYS A 368 0.50 13.94 -6.70
C LYS A 368 0.53 13.38 -8.13
N TRP A 369 1.34 13.97 -9.01
CA TRP A 369 1.45 13.55 -10.40
C TRP A 369 1.95 12.10 -10.54
N LEU A 370 2.97 11.71 -9.77
CA LEU A 370 3.48 10.35 -9.73
C LEU A 370 2.43 9.35 -9.22
N THR A 371 1.57 9.74 -8.27
CA THR A 371 0.44 8.92 -7.80
C THR A 371 -0.65 8.74 -8.86
N ASP A 372 -0.78 9.70 -9.79
CA ASP A 372 -1.70 9.59 -10.92
C ASP A 372 -1.09 8.77 -12.08
N GLU A 373 0.23 8.83 -12.29
CA GLU A 373 0.93 8.03 -13.31
C GLU A 373 1.26 6.60 -12.86
N SER A 374 1.47 6.34 -11.57
CA SER A 374 1.73 5.00 -11.01
C SER A 374 0.60 4.01 -11.33
N ARG A 375 -0.64 4.49 -11.24
CA ARG A 375 -1.87 3.81 -11.64
C ARG A 375 -1.91 3.47 -13.14
N LYS A 376 -1.46 4.39 -14.01
CA LYS A 376 -1.42 4.20 -15.47
C LYS A 376 -0.28 3.26 -15.91
N MET A 377 0.87 3.35 -15.25
CA MET A 377 2.12 2.68 -15.63
C MET A 377 2.40 1.38 -14.86
N ASN A 378 1.51 1.05 -13.91
CA ASN A 378 1.53 -0.12 -13.04
C ASN A 378 2.84 -0.28 -12.23
N PHE A 379 3.12 0.69 -11.36
CA PHE A 379 4.21 0.62 -10.36
C PHE A 379 3.72 1.10 -8.99
N SER A 380 4.37 0.67 -7.91
CA SER A 380 4.12 1.21 -6.56
C SER A 380 5.14 2.28 -6.19
N ILE A 381 4.77 3.17 -5.25
CA ILE A 381 5.61 4.26 -4.73
C ILE A 381 5.84 4.06 -3.24
N THR A 382 7.10 4.20 -2.81
CA THR A 382 7.46 4.42 -1.41
C THR A 382 8.08 5.81 -1.27
N GLU A 383 7.46 6.70 -0.51
CA GLU A 383 8.03 8.02 -0.21
C GLU A 383 8.95 7.95 1.02
N ILE A 384 10.13 8.57 0.94
CA ILE A 384 10.94 8.94 2.10
C ILE A 384 11.40 10.39 1.97
N ASN A 385 11.47 11.12 3.08
CA ASN A 385 11.90 12.52 3.13
C ASN A 385 13.26 12.71 3.82
N ASN A 386 13.99 11.61 4.03
CA ASN A 386 15.33 11.60 4.58
C ASN A 386 16.07 10.32 4.16
N ALA A 387 17.38 10.42 3.93
CA ALA A 387 18.17 9.29 3.42
C ALA A 387 18.52 8.20 4.47
N LYS A 388 18.13 8.34 5.76
CA LYS A 388 18.50 7.38 6.82
C LYS A 388 18.05 5.92 6.60
N PRO A 389 16.90 5.62 5.96
CA PRO A 389 16.50 4.24 5.68
C PRO A 389 17.32 3.58 4.55
N ILE A 390 18.07 4.35 3.78
CA ILE A 390 18.77 3.87 2.58
C ILE A 390 19.97 3.02 3.00
N THR A 391 19.85 1.73 2.73
CA THR A 391 20.89 0.70 2.85
C THR A 391 20.87 -0.14 1.57
N GLU A 392 21.89 -0.98 1.31
CA GLU A 392 21.88 -1.85 0.12
C GLU A 392 20.63 -2.76 0.09
N THR A 393 20.30 -3.38 1.23
CA THR A 393 19.09 -4.20 1.39
C THR A 393 17.83 -3.40 1.11
N TYR A 394 17.75 -2.15 1.62
CA TYR A 394 16.60 -1.28 1.39
C TYR A 394 16.47 -0.84 -0.08
N LEU A 395 17.57 -0.65 -0.80
CA LEU A 395 17.53 -0.34 -2.24
C LEU A 395 17.26 -1.58 -3.11
N SER A 396 17.59 -2.79 -2.65
CA SER A 396 17.41 -4.03 -3.42
C SER A 396 15.96 -4.33 -3.85
N GLN A 397 14.97 -3.76 -3.17
CA GLN A 397 13.55 -3.89 -3.50
C GLN A 397 13.05 -2.89 -4.55
N PHE A 398 13.82 -1.86 -4.90
CA PHE A 398 13.38 -0.77 -5.79
C PHE A 398 14.03 -0.84 -7.18
N ASN A 399 13.21 -0.70 -8.22
CA ASN A 399 13.65 -0.71 -9.62
C ASN A 399 14.02 0.68 -10.13
N LEU A 400 13.56 1.73 -9.43
CA LEU A 400 13.80 3.13 -9.76
C LEU A 400 13.88 3.95 -8.48
N ILE A 401 14.82 4.88 -8.43
CA ILE A 401 14.90 5.96 -7.44
C ILE A 401 14.54 7.27 -8.14
N ILE A 402 13.57 8.02 -7.63
CA ILE A 402 13.23 9.37 -8.07
C ILE A 402 13.60 10.32 -6.93
N GLN A 403 14.56 11.19 -7.15
CA GLN A 403 15.02 12.21 -6.22
C GLN A 403 14.36 13.54 -6.57
N LEU A 404 13.20 13.80 -5.94
CA LEU A 404 12.48 15.07 -6.04
C LEU A 404 13.15 16.06 -5.07
N ASP A 405 14.11 16.81 -5.62
CA ASP A 405 14.86 17.90 -4.99
C ASP A 405 15.62 17.59 -3.69
N TYR A 406 15.57 16.35 -3.19
CA TYR A 406 16.30 16.02 -1.96
C TYR A 406 17.82 16.23 -2.14
N PRO A 407 18.47 17.07 -1.32
CA PRO A 407 19.87 17.45 -1.55
C PRO A 407 20.84 16.29 -1.35
N PRO A 408 21.96 16.21 -2.10
CA PRO A 408 22.91 15.10 -2.02
C PRO A 408 23.81 15.16 -0.78
N TYR A 409 24.05 16.36 -0.22
CA TYR A 409 25.09 16.57 0.79
C TYR A 409 24.72 16.15 2.22
N THR A 410 23.44 15.86 2.50
CA THR A 410 22.96 15.45 3.85
C THR A 410 22.84 13.93 4.03
N TRP A 411 23.25 13.13 3.03
CA TRP A 411 23.08 11.69 3.05
C TRP A 411 24.03 11.04 4.07
N PRO A 412 23.56 10.11 4.92
CA PRO A 412 24.43 9.30 5.74
C PRO A 412 25.38 8.46 4.88
N LYS A 413 26.60 8.16 5.37
CA LYS A 413 27.60 7.45 4.57
C LYS A 413 27.12 6.08 4.04
N GLU A 414 26.32 5.37 4.84
CA GLU A 414 25.69 4.10 4.43
C GLU A 414 24.72 4.28 3.25
N ALA A 415 23.99 5.39 3.22
CA ALA A 415 23.08 5.75 2.12
C ALA A 415 23.86 6.13 0.85
N GLU A 416 24.95 6.89 0.99
CA GLU A 416 25.88 7.16 -0.11
C GLU A 416 26.37 5.85 -0.74
N ASP A 417 26.97 4.97 0.07
CA ASP A 417 27.62 3.75 -0.41
C ASP A 417 26.61 2.77 -1.03
N ALA A 418 25.41 2.66 -0.45
CA ALA A 418 24.30 1.92 -1.03
C ALA A 418 23.88 2.48 -2.39
N PHE A 419 23.80 3.81 -2.53
CA PHE A 419 23.43 4.48 -3.78
C PHE A 419 24.51 4.34 -4.86
N VAL A 420 25.78 4.53 -4.52
CA VAL A 420 26.92 4.26 -5.43
C VAL A 420 26.80 2.84 -5.99
N LYS A 421 26.63 1.85 -5.11
CA LYS A 421 26.51 0.45 -5.51
C LYS A 421 25.27 0.19 -6.37
N TYR A 422 24.14 0.81 -6.07
CA TYR A 422 22.93 0.73 -6.88
C TYR A 422 23.16 1.21 -8.33
N ILE A 423 23.83 2.36 -8.48
CA ILE A 423 24.13 2.99 -9.77
C ILE A 423 25.23 2.23 -10.54
N GLU A 424 26.30 1.80 -9.87
CA GLU A 424 27.46 1.17 -10.49
C GLU A 424 27.28 -0.32 -10.78
N GLU A 425 26.39 -1.01 -10.06
CA GLU A 425 26.01 -2.40 -10.37
C GLU A 425 24.80 -2.49 -11.31
N GLY A 426 24.05 -1.40 -11.51
CA GLY A 426 22.89 -1.37 -12.40
C GLY A 426 21.67 -2.09 -11.81
N LYS A 427 21.46 -1.95 -10.49
CA LYS A 427 20.34 -2.60 -9.76
C LYS A 427 18.96 -2.03 -10.12
N GLY A 428 18.93 -0.86 -10.76
CA GLY A 428 17.73 -0.25 -11.32
C GLY A 428 18.09 1.02 -12.09
N GLY A 429 17.27 2.06 -11.94
CA GLY A 429 17.51 3.37 -12.55
C GLY A 429 17.35 4.54 -11.58
N TRP A 430 17.73 5.74 -12.01
CA TRP A 430 17.61 6.96 -11.22
C TRP A 430 17.10 8.14 -12.05
N ILE A 431 16.27 8.98 -11.44
CA ILE A 431 15.86 10.28 -11.97
C ILE A 431 16.09 11.32 -10.87
N GLY A 432 16.86 12.36 -11.15
CA GLY A 432 17.08 13.47 -10.23
C GLY A 432 16.59 14.80 -10.77
N PHE A 433 16.16 15.67 -9.88
CA PHE A 433 15.69 17.02 -10.18
C PHE A 433 16.51 18.08 -9.43
N HIS A 434 16.73 19.21 -10.10
CA HIS A 434 17.15 20.51 -9.58
C HIS A 434 18.15 20.49 -8.40
N HIS A 435 17.65 20.50 -7.18
CA HIS A 435 18.47 20.61 -5.97
C HIS A 435 19.37 19.38 -5.73
N ALA A 436 19.15 18.27 -6.45
CA ALA A 436 20.09 17.13 -6.54
C ALA A 436 21.48 17.51 -7.11
N THR A 437 21.65 18.67 -7.75
CA THR A 437 22.96 19.21 -8.15
C THR A 437 23.45 20.40 -7.32
N LEU A 438 22.89 20.66 -6.13
CA LEU A 438 23.51 21.58 -5.17
C LEU A 438 24.77 20.91 -4.56
N LEU A 439 25.82 20.91 -5.38
CA LEU A 439 27.07 20.17 -5.20
C LEU A 439 28.19 21.15 -4.85
N GLY A 440 28.61 21.12 -3.59
CA GLY A 440 29.64 22.00 -3.04
C GLY A 440 29.86 21.72 -1.56
N GLU A 441 30.48 22.65 -0.84
CA GLU A 441 30.44 22.64 0.63
C GLU A 441 29.26 23.49 1.11
N PHE A 442 28.28 22.85 1.76
CA PHE A 442 27.05 23.47 2.26
C PHE A 442 26.74 22.97 3.67
N ASP A 443 26.27 23.85 4.55
CA ASP A 443 25.83 23.53 5.93
C ASP A 443 26.85 22.73 6.79
N GLY A 444 28.14 22.82 6.46
CA GLY A 444 29.23 22.08 7.12
C GLY A 444 29.51 20.69 6.52
N PHE A 445 28.77 20.27 5.49
CA PHE A 445 29.01 19.05 4.74
C PHE A 445 29.99 19.30 3.57
N PRO A 446 30.93 18.38 3.29
CA PRO A 446 31.85 18.49 2.17
C PRO A 446 31.18 18.10 0.83
N LEU A 447 31.80 18.49 -0.29
CA LEU A 447 31.40 18.00 -1.61
C LEU A 447 31.51 16.46 -1.69
N TRP A 448 30.41 15.78 -1.98
CA TRP A 448 30.41 14.35 -2.33
C TRP A 448 30.95 14.17 -3.76
N GLN A 449 32.28 14.02 -3.88
CA GLN A 449 33.00 14.00 -5.17
C GLN A 449 32.42 12.99 -6.18
N TRP A 450 32.08 11.78 -5.74
CA TRP A 450 31.50 10.76 -6.62
C TRP A 450 30.18 11.22 -7.25
N PHE A 451 29.33 11.95 -6.51
CA PHE A 451 28.07 12.47 -7.03
C PHE A 451 28.30 13.64 -7.99
N SER A 452 29.30 14.48 -7.73
CA SER A 452 29.77 15.49 -8.70
C SER A 452 30.21 14.83 -10.01
N ASP A 453 31.09 13.83 -9.95
CA ASP A 453 31.56 13.07 -11.12
C ASP A 453 30.40 12.39 -11.86
N PHE A 454 29.43 11.83 -11.12
CA PHE A 454 28.19 11.27 -11.66
C PHE A 454 27.34 12.32 -12.41
N MET A 455 27.29 13.57 -11.92
CA MET A 455 26.61 14.68 -12.57
C MET A 455 27.44 15.36 -13.69
N GLY A 456 28.61 14.81 -14.05
CA GLY A 456 29.48 15.33 -15.10
C GLY A 456 30.73 16.04 -14.61
N GLY A 457 31.06 15.89 -13.32
CA GLY A 457 32.15 16.56 -12.62
C GLY A 457 31.82 17.99 -12.18
N VAL A 458 30.55 18.40 -12.28
CA VAL A 458 30.11 19.79 -12.01
C VAL A 458 30.06 20.11 -10.53
N ARG A 459 30.31 21.39 -10.22
CA ARG A 459 30.10 21.99 -8.92
C ARG A 459 29.16 23.18 -9.07
N PHE A 460 28.21 23.34 -8.14
CA PHE A 460 27.37 24.54 -8.08
C PHE A 460 28.24 25.80 -7.95
N GLN A 461 27.96 26.80 -8.78
CA GLN A 461 28.66 28.08 -8.76
C GLN A 461 27.74 29.23 -8.36
N ASN A 462 26.56 29.32 -8.97
CA ASN A 462 25.57 30.36 -8.71
C ASN A 462 24.19 29.93 -9.25
N TYR A 463 23.19 30.80 -9.16
CA TYR A 463 21.89 30.64 -9.78
C TYR A 463 21.42 31.95 -10.42
N ILE A 464 20.43 31.87 -11.29
CA ILE A 464 19.77 33.02 -11.89
C ILE A 464 18.62 33.47 -10.99
N ALA A 465 18.65 34.76 -10.62
CA ALA A 465 17.62 35.41 -9.81
C ALA A 465 17.04 36.63 -10.56
N PRO A 466 15.72 36.91 -10.42
CA PRO A 466 14.70 36.06 -9.78
C PRO A 466 14.40 34.80 -10.62
N LEU A 467 13.41 33.99 -10.19
CA LEU A 467 12.84 32.93 -11.02
C LEU A 467 12.49 33.46 -12.41
N ALA A 468 12.75 32.66 -13.44
CA ALA A 468 12.63 33.09 -14.83
C ALA A 468 12.02 32.01 -15.73
N ASP A 469 11.21 32.47 -16.68
CA ASP A 469 10.87 31.66 -17.85
C ASP A 469 12.13 31.46 -18.71
N GLY A 470 12.37 30.27 -19.24
CA GLY A 470 13.51 29.97 -20.13
C GLY A 470 13.13 28.99 -21.23
N THR A 471 13.59 29.24 -22.46
CA THR A 471 13.36 28.34 -23.61
C THR A 471 14.42 27.24 -23.62
N VAL A 472 13.99 26.00 -23.41
CA VAL A 472 14.84 24.82 -23.52
C VAL A 472 14.83 24.31 -24.95
N LEU A 473 16.02 24.04 -25.49
CA LEU A 473 16.26 23.51 -26.83
C LEU A 473 16.63 22.02 -26.73
N VAL A 474 15.91 21.16 -27.47
CA VAL A 474 16.18 19.72 -27.49
C VAL A 474 17.28 19.40 -28.50
N GLU A 475 18.45 19.03 -27.98
CA GLU A 475 19.62 18.63 -28.75
C GLU A 475 19.49 17.19 -29.28
N ASP A 476 19.14 16.25 -28.41
CA ASP A 476 19.06 14.82 -28.76
C ASP A 476 17.61 14.30 -28.81
N LYS A 477 16.94 14.62 -29.91
CA LYS A 477 15.58 14.15 -30.25
C LYS A 477 15.48 12.64 -30.46
N LYS A 478 16.61 11.91 -30.53
CA LYS A 478 16.62 10.45 -30.72
C LYS A 478 16.66 9.71 -29.37
N HIS A 479 17.08 10.36 -28.30
CA HIS A 479 17.11 9.74 -26.98
C HIS A 479 15.68 9.41 -26.49
N PRO A 480 15.42 8.23 -25.88
CA PRO A 480 14.07 7.83 -25.49
C PRO A 480 13.35 8.83 -24.56
N VAL A 481 14.09 9.51 -23.67
CA VAL A 481 13.57 10.59 -22.80
C VAL A 481 12.91 11.72 -23.61
N MET A 482 13.46 12.05 -24.79
CA MET A 482 13.00 13.15 -25.65
C MET A 482 11.96 12.72 -26.70
N LYS A 483 11.46 11.48 -26.64
CA LYS A 483 10.51 10.95 -27.61
C LYS A 483 9.18 11.72 -27.60
N GLY A 484 8.90 12.43 -28.71
CA GLY A 484 7.67 13.20 -28.89
C GLY A 484 7.61 14.52 -28.12
N VAL A 485 8.73 14.95 -27.53
CA VAL A 485 8.92 16.27 -26.94
C VAL A 485 9.17 17.28 -28.08
N GLN A 486 8.70 18.52 -27.91
CA GLN A 486 8.91 19.57 -28.90
C GLN A 486 10.39 19.90 -29.11
N ALA A 487 10.72 20.45 -30.28
CA ALA A 487 12.10 20.84 -30.60
C ALA A 487 12.66 21.92 -29.66
N SER A 488 11.76 22.75 -29.13
CA SER A 488 11.99 23.77 -28.12
C SER A 488 10.72 23.94 -27.31
N PHE A 489 10.81 24.21 -26.02
CA PHE A 489 9.67 24.48 -25.14
C PHE A 489 10.05 25.47 -24.04
N VAL A 490 9.07 26.20 -23.49
CA VAL A 490 9.29 27.12 -22.38
C VAL A 490 9.12 26.39 -21.06
N VAL A 491 10.12 26.52 -20.19
CA VAL A 491 10.07 26.17 -18.77
C VAL A 491 9.66 27.44 -18.02
N PRO A 492 8.50 27.46 -17.34
CA PRO A 492 7.97 28.68 -16.75
C PRO A 492 8.42 28.86 -15.29
N ASP A 493 8.85 30.08 -14.94
CA ASP A 493 8.98 30.55 -13.55
C ASP A 493 9.82 29.61 -12.66
N ASP A 494 11.01 29.22 -13.15
CA ASP A 494 11.90 28.21 -12.55
C ASP A 494 13.25 28.82 -12.11
N GLU A 495 13.99 28.12 -11.26
CA GLU A 495 15.32 28.54 -10.80
C GLU A 495 16.41 27.85 -11.62
N TRP A 496 17.37 28.62 -12.12
CA TRP A 496 18.39 28.10 -13.04
C TRP A 496 19.78 28.14 -12.39
N TYR A 497 20.23 26.98 -11.89
CA TYR A 497 21.60 26.78 -11.42
C TYR A 497 22.63 26.90 -12.56
N THR A 498 23.73 27.56 -12.26
CA THR A 498 24.96 27.60 -13.07
C THR A 498 26.08 26.85 -12.36
N TYR A 499 26.95 26.21 -13.15
CA TYR A 499 28.02 25.36 -12.64
C TYR A 499 29.40 25.88 -13.04
N ASP A 500 30.44 25.45 -12.30
CA ASP A 500 31.85 25.82 -12.53
C ASP A 500 32.36 25.53 -13.94
N LYS A 501 31.72 24.57 -14.64
CA LYS A 501 31.94 24.21 -16.04
C LYS A 501 30.73 23.46 -16.60
N SER A 502 30.67 23.32 -17.92
CA SER A 502 29.69 22.44 -18.57
C SER A 502 29.92 20.96 -18.22
N PRO A 503 28.87 20.18 -17.89
CA PRO A 503 28.97 18.73 -17.69
C PRO A 503 29.25 17.96 -18.99
N ARG A 504 29.03 18.59 -20.14
CA ARG A 504 29.04 17.99 -21.50
C ARG A 504 30.25 17.11 -21.85
N PRO A 505 31.49 17.34 -21.37
CA PRO A 505 32.61 16.43 -21.61
C PRO A 505 32.43 15.02 -21.02
N ASN A 506 31.59 14.88 -19.98
CA ASN A 506 31.45 13.67 -19.18
C ASN A 506 30.04 13.05 -19.24
N VAL A 507 29.07 13.71 -19.88
CA VAL A 507 27.66 13.27 -19.96
C VAL A 507 27.10 13.48 -21.37
N ARG A 508 26.05 12.73 -21.71
CA ARG A 508 25.27 12.96 -22.92
C ARG A 508 24.17 13.97 -22.62
N VAL A 509 24.37 15.21 -23.07
CA VAL A 509 23.37 16.28 -23.01
C VAL A 509 22.21 15.95 -23.94
N LEU A 510 20.99 16.09 -23.43
CA LEU A 510 19.75 15.88 -24.19
C LEU A 510 19.08 17.21 -24.55
N ALA A 511 19.21 18.21 -23.68
CA ALA A 511 18.69 19.56 -23.85
C ALA A 511 19.50 20.60 -23.06
N SER A 512 19.55 21.81 -23.61
CA SER A 512 20.18 23.00 -23.01
C SER A 512 19.21 24.17 -23.06
N VAL A 513 19.36 25.16 -22.17
CA VAL A 513 18.54 26.38 -22.17
C VAL A 513 19.18 27.46 -23.02
N ASP A 514 18.37 28.19 -23.80
CA ASP A 514 18.79 29.40 -24.49
C ASP A 514 18.77 30.58 -23.51
N GLU A 515 19.93 30.91 -22.95
CA GLU A 515 20.09 31.97 -21.95
C GLU A 515 19.71 33.37 -22.45
N ALA A 516 19.54 33.58 -23.76
CA ALA A 516 19.04 34.84 -24.32
C ALA A 516 17.52 34.99 -24.16
N THR A 517 16.81 33.90 -23.84
CA THR A 517 15.33 33.87 -23.71
C THR A 517 14.84 34.08 -22.28
N TYR A 518 15.74 34.18 -21.29
CA TYR A 518 15.35 34.36 -19.89
C TYR A 518 14.44 35.57 -19.71
N THR A 519 13.29 35.34 -19.08
CA THR A 519 12.32 36.39 -18.76
C THR A 519 11.95 36.30 -17.27
N PRO A 520 12.36 37.27 -16.43
CA PRO A 520 13.16 38.44 -16.76
C PRO A 520 14.59 38.09 -17.20
N ALA A 521 15.20 38.97 -17.99
CA ALA A 521 16.58 38.80 -18.44
C ALA A 521 17.56 38.89 -17.26
N SER A 522 18.60 38.04 -17.28
CA SER A 522 19.67 38.04 -16.29
C SER A 522 21.03 38.26 -16.95
N ASP A 523 21.91 38.98 -16.27
CA ASP A 523 23.33 39.13 -16.62
C ASP A 523 24.18 37.92 -16.17
N ILE A 524 23.63 37.05 -15.32
CA ILE A 524 24.26 35.79 -14.93
C ILE A 524 24.09 34.79 -16.09
N LYS A 525 25.22 34.21 -16.52
CA LYS A 525 25.33 33.27 -17.64
C LYS A 525 26.31 32.16 -17.31
N MET A 526 25.96 30.93 -17.67
CA MET A 526 26.83 29.77 -17.77
C MET A 526 27.41 29.61 -19.19
N GLY A 527 26.73 30.12 -20.21
CA GLY A 527 27.13 30.00 -21.62
C GLY A 527 26.68 28.67 -22.24
N ASP A 528 27.50 27.62 -22.13
CA ASP A 528 27.04 26.27 -22.46
C ASP A 528 26.25 25.72 -21.26
N HIS A 529 24.92 25.83 -21.32
CA HIS A 529 24.01 25.54 -20.20
C HIS A 529 23.12 24.30 -20.45
N PRO A 530 23.67 23.07 -20.36
CA PRO A 530 22.87 21.85 -20.27
C PRO A 530 21.89 21.88 -19.11
N VAL A 531 20.67 21.41 -19.36
CA VAL A 531 19.59 21.35 -18.34
C VAL A 531 18.86 20.00 -18.31
N VAL A 532 19.09 19.12 -19.29
CA VAL A 532 18.71 17.70 -19.19
C VAL A 532 19.84 16.84 -19.76
N TRP A 533 20.33 15.87 -18.99
CA TRP A 533 21.41 14.98 -19.43
C TRP A 533 21.39 13.59 -18.79
N VAL A 534 22.16 12.67 -19.36
CA VAL A 534 22.33 11.28 -18.89
C VAL A 534 23.81 10.93 -18.80
N ASN A 535 24.22 10.21 -17.76
CA ASN A 535 25.58 9.68 -17.61
C ASN A 535 25.63 8.22 -18.10
N GLU A 536 25.96 8.02 -19.37
CA GLU A 536 26.09 6.68 -19.99
C GLU A 536 27.30 5.88 -19.47
N GLY A 537 28.17 6.50 -18.65
CA GLY A 537 29.30 5.84 -17.97
C GLY A 537 28.91 5.01 -16.73
N LYS A 538 27.64 5.03 -16.31
CA LYS A 538 27.11 4.21 -15.21
C LYS A 538 26.23 3.06 -15.74
N LYS A 539 26.16 1.94 -15.00
CA LYS A 539 25.36 0.76 -15.40
C LYS A 539 23.85 0.99 -15.24
N ALA A 540 23.45 1.68 -14.18
CA ALA A 540 22.07 2.10 -13.99
C ALA A 540 21.70 3.19 -15.01
N ARG A 541 20.54 3.04 -15.67
CA ARG A 541 19.99 4.10 -16.52
C ARG A 541 19.60 5.28 -15.63
N ASN A 542 20.15 6.44 -15.96
CA ASN A 542 20.04 7.63 -15.13
C ASN A 542 19.75 8.84 -16.01
N VAL A 543 18.92 9.76 -15.52
CA VAL A 543 18.68 11.07 -16.15
C VAL A 543 18.54 12.13 -15.08
N TYR A 544 19.17 13.27 -15.32
CA TYR A 544 19.04 14.45 -14.49
C TYR A 544 18.30 15.55 -15.24
N PHE A 545 17.41 16.23 -14.53
CA PHE A 545 16.71 17.44 -14.95
C PHE A 545 17.14 18.58 -14.03
N GLN A 546 17.76 19.63 -14.58
CA GLN A 546 18.13 20.83 -13.82
C GLN A 546 16.90 21.67 -13.42
N ILE A 547 15.88 21.61 -14.26
CA ILE A 547 14.56 22.18 -14.02
C ILE A 547 13.83 21.39 -12.93
N GLY A 548 13.11 22.08 -12.04
CA GLY A 548 12.48 21.43 -10.89
C GLY A 548 12.15 22.32 -9.70
N HIS A 549 12.48 23.61 -9.68
CA HIS A 549 12.00 24.49 -8.60
C HIS A 549 10.51 24.82 -8.80
N SER A 550 10.05 24.94 -10.04
CA SER A 550 8.68 25.39 -10.34
C SER A 550 7.63 24.29 -10.42
N LYS A 551 6.63 24.31 -9.53
CA LYS A 551 5.45 23.43 -9.62
C LYS A 551 4.69 23.54 -10.96
N ARG A 552 4.83 24.67 -11.66
CA ARG A 552 4.18 24.94 -12.96
C ARG A 552 4.67 24.02 -14.07
N LEU A 553 5.83 23.37 -13.89
CA LEU A 553 6.31 22.32 -14.79
C LEU A 553 5.27 21.21 -15.02
N TYR A 554 4.53 20.81 -13.99
CA TYR A 554 3.48 19.78 -14.10
C TYR A 554 2.24 20.23 -14.90
N GLU A 555 2.11 21.53 -15.19
CA GLU A 555 1.07 22.09 -16.07
C GLU A 555 1.48 22.02 -17.54
N THR A 556 2.76 21.73 -17.85
CA THR A 556 3.29 21.69 -19.22
C THR A 556 3.31 20.27 -19.81
N GLU A 557 2.95 20.15 -21.09
CA GLU A 557 2.93 18.85 -21.77
C GLU A 557 4.35 18.27 -21.93
N ASP A 558 5.32 19.10 -22.34
CA ASP A 558 6.68 18.65 -22.63
C ASP A 558 7.41 18.14 -21.39
N PHE A 559 7.30 18.82 -20.22
CA PHE A 559 7.88 18.31 -18.98
C PHE A 559 7.24 16.99 -18.55
N THR A 560 5.91 16.91 -18.46
CA THR A 560 5.25 15.66 -18.03
C THR A 560 5.48 14.52 -19.01
N LYS A 561 5.66 14.81 -20.31
CA LYS A 561 6.05 13.83 -21.34
C LYS A 561 7.49 13.36 -21.16
N MET A 562 8.45 14.28 -20.98
CA MET A 562 9.84 13.94 -20.63
C MET A 562 9.91 13.06 -19.37
N PHE A 563 9.14 13.37 -18.33
CA PHE A 563 9.17 12.61 -17.08
C PHE A 563 8.56 11.20 -17.26
N ARG A 564 7.44 11.04 -17.97
CA ARG A 564 6.92 9.69 -18.33
C ARG A 564 7.92 8.90 -19.17
N ASN A 565 8.57 9.55 -20.13
CA ASN A 565 9.58 8.93 -20.97
C ASN A 565 10.80 8.50 -20.14
N ALA A 566 11.24 9.34 -19.20
CA ALA A 566 12.31 9.03 -18.25
C ALA A 566 11.97 7.82 -17.40
N ILE A 567 10.78 7.76 -16.79
CA ILE A 567 10.33 6.62 -15.98
C ILE A 567 10.31 5.33 -16.81
N ASN A 568 9.77 5.34 -18.03
CA ASN A 568 9.79 4.15 -18.90
C ASN A 568 11.22 3.73 -19.24
N TRP A 569 12.05 4.68 -19.68
CA TRP A 569 13.41 4.40 -20.12
C TRP A 569 14.30 3.88 -19.00
N THR A 570 14.25 4.47 -17.80
CA THR A 570 15.04 4.01 -16.64
C THR A 570 14.60 2.62 -16.17
N LEU A 571 13.31 2.29 -16.29
CA LEU A 571 12.74 0.97 -16.00
C LEU A 571 12.95 -0.10 -17.09
N GLY A 572 13.57 0.24 -18.22
CA GLY A 572 13.80 -0.71 -19.31
C GLY A 572 12.59 -0.99 -20.22
N LYS A 573 11.56 -0.14 -20.17
CA LYS A 573 10.33 -0.23 -20.99
C LYS A 573 10.44 0.51 -22.33
#